data_AF-A0A973SZK0-F1
#
_entry.id   AF-A0A973SZK0-F1
#
_cell.length_a   1.000
_cell.length_b   1.000
_cell.length_c   1.000
_cell.angle_alpha   90.00
_cell.angle_beta   90.00
_cell.angle_gamma   90.00
#
_symmetry.space_group_name_H-M   'P 1'
#
loop_
_entity.id
_entity.type
_entity.pdbx_description
1 polymer ?
#
loop_
_entity_poly.entity_id
_entity_poly.type
_entity_poly.pdbx_seq_one_letter_code
_entity_poly.pdbx_strand_id
1 'polypeptide(L)'
;MTAGHTATRAGTGHTAARAGTPHTAARAVLGLGALLLTAACGTGGGPAADPTGPATSPPVPPADKGPQCDGKAPAHGLHVLINADAALPGGATVHYAAAHADGTHRTADLTATGTGGGSGVRQTVRTAQRVAVGGHDYTVAQICTYRVVLTAPGLTFPADQGGTMTTQWPTTHDGRWRLLWHLPDHGPDQNSAVVTSILDGPPRISINVVDGGRSGASYVDVRQGDTVEIAGRLWKIAAVNQGAMNVDTSSSGFAPGYVDLELLGPA
;
A
#
# COMPACT_ATOMS: atom_id res chain seq x y z
N MET A 1 40.25 52.22 14.92
CA MET A 1 39.65 52.02 13.58
C MET A 1 38.19 51.68 13.80
N THR A 2 37.33 52.55 13.28
CA THR A 2 35.94 52.77 13.72
C THR A 2 34.99 51.79 13.04
N ALA A 3 34.16 51.10 13.83
CA ALA A 3 33.10 50.23 13.34
C ALA A 3 31.89 51.06 12.91
N GLY A 4 31.35 50.77 11.72
CA GLY A 4 30.06 51.25 11.25
C GLY A 4 29.11 50.06 11.07
N HIS A 5 28.05 50.01 11.87
CA HIS A 5 26.89 49.14 11.64
C HIS A 5 25.66 50.03 11.58
N THR A 6 25.07 50.08 10.39
CA THR A 6 23.84 50.82 10.10
C THR A 6 22.65 49.89 10.27
N ALA A 7 21.76 50.24 11.20
CA ALA A 7 20.47 49.59 11.41
C ALA A 7 19.37 50.31 10.61
N THR A 8 18.46 49.57 9.99
CA THR A 8 17.03 49.92 9.70
C THR A 8 16.40 48.75 8.93
N ARG A 9 15.12 48.36 9.04
CA ARG A 9 13.94 48.79 9.80
C ARG A 9 12.91 47.66 9.67
N ALA A 10 12.13 47.43 10.73
CA ALA A 10 10.95 46.58 10.73
C ALA A 10 9.82 47.11 9.82
N GLY A 11 9.09 46.20 9.18
CA GLY A 11 7.84 46.46 8.49
C GLY A 11 6.74 45.51 8.99
N THR A 12 6.00 45.96 9.99
CA THR A 12 4.73 45.38 10.44
C THR A 12 3.59 45.92 9.57
N GLY A 13 2.87 45.04 8.89
CA GLY A 13 1.60 45.34 8.21
C GLY A 13 0.46 44.55 8.84
N HIS A 14 -0.46 45.26 9.50
CA HIS A 14 -1.65 44.75 10.17
C HIS A 14 -2.83 44.51 9.21
N THR A 15 -3.72 43.63 9.67
CA THR A 15 -5.19 43.60 9.51
C THR A 15 -5.82 43.42 8.14
N ALA A 16 -6.62 42.34 7.99
CA ALA A 16 -8.08 42.46 8.02
C ALA A 16 -8.74 41.08 8.13
N ALA A 17 -9.53 40.90 9.18
CA ALA A 17 -10.53 39.85 9.30
C ALA A 17 -11.70 40.15 8.34
N ARG A 18 -12.28 39.11 7.74
CA ARG A 18 -13.67 39.17 7.31
C ARG A 18 -14.33 37.80 7.45
N ALA A 19 -15.19 37.72 8.46
CA ALA A 19 -16.20 36.68 8.62
C ALA A 19 -17.21 36.74 7.45
N GLY A 20 -17.66 35.57 7.02
CA GLY A 20 -18.65 35.41 5.96
C GLY A 20 -19.23 34.00 5.94
N THR A 21 -20.01 33.64 6.95
CA THR A 21 -21.14 32.71 6.81
C THR A 21 -22.39 33.57 6.65
N PRO A 22 -23.30 33.28 5.70
CA PRO A 22 -24.29 32.22 5.93
C PRO A 22 -24.74 31.48 4.65
N HIS A 23 -25.34 30.30 4.81
CA HIS A 23 -26.72 30.01 4.41
C HIS A 23 -26.97 28.49 4.40
N THR A 24 -27.71 28.10 5.44
CA THR A 24 -28.66 27.00 5.53
C THR A 24 -29.29 26.58 4.20
N ALA A 25 -29.29 25.28 3.90
CA ALA A 25 -30.33 24.65 3.10
C ALA A 25 -30.44 23.16 3.49
N ALA A 26 -31.26 22.91 4.51
CA ALA A 26 -31.82 21.59 4.76
C ALA A 26 -32.85 21.29 3.64
N ARG A 27 -32.77 20.10 3.06
CA ARG A 27 -33.90 19.47 2.36
C ARG A 27 -34.04 18.04 2.85
N ALA A 28 -35.01 17.88 3.75
CA ALA A 28 -35.65 16.61 4.04
C ALA A 28 -36.52 16.21 2.84
N VAL A 29 -36.46 14.93 2.46
CA VAL A 29 -37.54 14.28 1.71
C VAL A 29 -37.96 13.05 2.50
N LEU A 30 -39.17 13.17 3.06
CA LEU A 30 -39.99 12.09 3.58
C LEU A 30 -40.44 11.21 2.41
N GLY A 31 -40.24 9.90 2.53
CA GLY A 31 -40.85 8.89 1.69
C GLY A 31 -41.59 7.88 2.55
N LEU A 32 -42.85 8.18 2.87
CA LEU A 32 -43.83 7.25 3.41
C LEU A 32 -44.21 6.24 2.31
N GLY A 33 -44.14 4.94 2.62
CA GLY A 33 -44.72 3.87 1.82
C GLY A 33 -45.20 2.77 2.75
N ALA A 34 -46.49 2.80 3.08
CA ALA A 34 -47.14 1.89 3.99
C ALA A 34 -47.82 0.72 3.26
N LEU A 35 -47.92 -0.38 4.01
CA LEU A 35 -48.93 -1.46 3.97
C LEU A 35 -48.85 -2.51 2.85
N LEU A 36 -48.65 -3.76 3.29
CA LEU A 36 -49.63 -4.84 3.10
C LEU A 36 -49.52 -5.86 4.24
N LEU A 37 -50.66 -6.03 4.92
CA LEU A 37 -50.90 -7.02 5.96
C LEU A 37 -51.12 -8.42 5.35
N THR A 38 -50.51 -9.44 5.93
CA THR A 38 -51.11 -10.79 5.98
C THR A 38 -50.96 -11.36 7.39
N ALA A 39 -52.11 -11.57 8.03
CA ALA A 39 -52.24 -12.29 9.27
C ALA A 39 -52.02 -13.79 9.05
N ALA A 40 -51.25 -14.42 9.93
CA ALA A 40 -51.32 -15.86 10.17
C ALA A 40 -51.16 -16.09 11.67
N CYS A 41 -52.26 -16.51 12.28
CA CYS A 41 -52.39 -16.90 13.67
C CYS A 41 -51.93 -18.36 13.80
N GLY A 42 -51.02 -18.65 14.72
CA GLY A 42 -50.51 -20.00 14.96
C GLY A 42 -49.97 -20.10 16.38
N THR A 43 -50.85 -20.47 17.31
CA THR A 43 -50.60 -20.67 18.74
C THR A 43 -49.94 -22.04 18.95
N GLY A 44 -48.74 -22.07 19.53
CA GLY A 44 -48.07 -23.30 19.96
C GLY A 44 -47.00 -22.99 21.00
N GLY A 45 -47.28 -23.29 22.26
CA GLY A 45 -46.43 -22.96 23.39
C GLY A 45 -45.24 -23.92 23.57
N GLY A 46 -44.11 -23.34 23.95
CA GLY A 46 -42.93 -24.03 24.48
C GLY A 46 -41.84 -23.01 24.78
N PRO A 47 -41.34 -22.89 26.02
CA PRO A 47 -40.22 -22.00 26.34
C PRO A 47 -38.92 -22.76 26.04
N ALA A 48 -38.24 -22.43 24.94
CA ALA A 48 -36.89 -22.93 24.72
C ALA A 48 -36.09 -22.04 23.76
N ALA A 49 -35.08 -21.38 24.35
CA ALA A 49 -33.87 -20.83 23.75
C ALA A 49 -34.04 -19.78 22.65
N ASP A 50 -33.93 -18.50 23.03
CA ASP A 50 -33.44 -17.43 22.16
C ASP A 50 -32.07 -17.81 21.60
N PRO A 51 -31.88 -17.96 20.27
CA PRO A 51 -30.57 -17.96 19.66
C PRO A 51 -30.26 -16.55 19.18
N THR A 52 -30.32 -15.56 20.08
CA THR A 52 -29.88 -14.18 19.76
C THR A 52 -28.36 -14.09 19.91
N GLY A 53 -27.65 -14.96 19.20
CA GLY A 53 -26.26 -14.72 18.87
C GLY A 53 -26.23 -13.61 17.82
N PRO A 54 -25.30 -12.63 17.90
CA PRO A 54 -25.19 -11.62 16.85
C PRO A 54 -24.94 -12.32 15.52
N ALA A 55 -25.85 -12.12 14.56
CA ALA A 55 -25.68 -12.56 13.19
C ALA A 55 -24.36 -11.96 12.69
N THR A 56 -23.33 -12.79 12.59
CA THR A 56 -22.05 -12.38 12.07
C THR A 56 -22.28 -12.17 10.58
N SER A 57 -22.24 -10.92 10.13
CA SER A 57 -22.32 -10.62 8.70
C SER A 57 -21.34 -11.53 7.96
N PRO A 58 -21.76 -12.18 6.86
CA PRO A 58 -20.85 -13.00 6.08
C PRO A 58 -19.62 -12.16 5.72
N PRO A 59 -18.41 -12.74 5.76
CA PRO A 59 -17.19 -12.01 5.48
C PRO A 59 -17.31 -11.34 4.10
N VAL A 60 -16.97 -10.06 4.03
CA VAL A 60 -16.95 -9.30 2.78
C VAL A 60 -16.07 -10.07 1.79
N PRO A 61 -16.58 -10.40 0.58
CA PRO A 61 -15.78 -11.06 -0.43
C PRO A 61 -14.47 -10.29 -0.66
N PRO A 62 -13.36 -10.98 -0.95
CA PRO A 62 -12.12 -10.28 -1.31
C PRO A 62 -12.41 -9.28 -2.42
N ALA A 63 -11.86 -8.08 -2.30
CA ALA A 63 -11.92 -7.11 -3.39
C ALA A 63 -11.42 -7.78 -4.68
N ASP A 64 -12.11 -7.53 -5.79
CA ASP A 64 -11.66 -8.01 -7.10
C ASP A 64 -10.24 -7.53 -7.32
N LYS A 65 -9.31 -8.49 -7.38
CA LYS A 65 -7.91 -8.16 -7.59
C LYS A 65 -7.66 -7.83 -9.06
N GLY A 66 -8.52 -8.19 -10.01
CA GLY A 66 -8.28 -8.00 -11.44
C GLY A 66 -7.00 -8.69 -11.94
N PRO A 67 -6.48 -8.34 -13.14
CA PRO A 67 -5.23 -8.91 -13.63
C PRO A 67 -4.06 -8.52 -12.72
N GLN A 68 -3.04 -9.37 -12.53
CA GLN A 68 -1.89 -9.02 -11.68
C GLN A 68 -1.24 -7.68 -12.09
N CYS A 69 -1.13 -7.46 -13.40
CA CYS A 69 -0.62 -6.24 -14.00
C CYS A 69 -1.47 -5.83 -15.21
N ASP A 70 -1.56 -4.53 -15.44
CA ASP A 70 -2.06 -3.90 -16.67
C ASP A 70 -0.91 -3.12 -17.31
N GLY A 71 -0.73 -3.24 -18.61
CA GLY A 71 0.42 -2.69 -19.34
C GLY A 71 1.71 -3.52 -19.26
N LYS A 72 2.79 -2.99 -19.84
CA LYS A 72 4.08 -3.68 -19.97
C LYS A 72 5.22 -2.82 -19.40
N ALA A 73 5.97 -3.38 -18.46
CA ALA A 73 7.18 -2.74 -17.96
C ALA A 73 8.26 -2.70 -19.07
N PRO A 74 8.83 -1.52 -19.38
CA PRO A 74 10.05 -1.41 -20.16
C PRO A 74 11.26 -1.73 -19.29
N ALA A 75 12.37 -2.13 -19.93
CA ALA A 75 13.61 -2.50 -19.23
C ALA A 75 14.24 -1.38 -18.39
N HIS A 76 13.87 -0.11 -18.65
CA HIS A 76 14.46 1.07 -18.01
C HIS A 76 13.40 1.99 -17.40
N GLY A 77 12.31 1.41 -16.90
CA GLY A 77 11.26 2.13 -16.18
C GLY A 77 11.61 2.34 -14.71
N LEU A 78 11.10 3.43 -14.14
CA LEU A 78 11.12 3.66 -12.71
C LEU A 78 10.04 2.81 -12.05
N HIS A 79 10.41 1.89 -11.19
CA HIS A 79 9.47 1.10 -10.39
C HIS A 79 9.13 1.83 -9.09
N VAL A 80 7.87 2.21 -8.90
CA VAL A 80 7.34 2.75 -7.64
C VAL A 80 6.62 1.62 -6.91
N LEU A 81 7.19 1.10 -5.82
CA LEU A 81 6.61 -0.01 -5.07
C LEU A 81 5.44 0.43 -4.19
N ILE A 82 4.52 -0.50 -3.92
CA ILE A 82 3.34 -0.24 -3.10
C ILE A 82 3.73 0.25 -1.70
N ASN A 83 3.08 1.33 -1.27
CA ASN A 83 3.32 2.04 -0.02
C ASN A 83 4.77 2.54 0.15
N ALA A 84 5.48 2.78 -0.95
CA ALA A 84 6.84 3.31 -0.94
C ALA A 84 6.95 4.63 -1.72
N ASP A 85 7.99 5.39 -1.40
CA ASP A 85 8.38 6.58 -2.13
C ASP A 85 9.51 6.26 -3.11
N ALA A 86 9.33 6.63 -4.36
CA ALA A 86 10.36 6.62 -5.38
C ALA A 86 10.92 8.04 -5.59
N ALA A 87 12.24 8.17 -5.49
CA ALA A 87 12.91 9.41 -5.84
C ALA A 87 12.94 9.61 -7.36
N LEU A 88 12.63 10.82 -7.81
CA LEU A 88 12.70 11.23 -9.20
C LEU A 88 13.92 12.13 -9.45
N PRO A 89 14.42 12.16 -10.70
CA PRO A 89 15.36 13.16 -11.17
C PRO A 89 14.87 14.57 -10.82
N GLY A 90 15.79 15.40 -10.33
CA GLY A 90 15.48 16.74 -9.85
C GLY A 90 15.08 16.80 -8.37
N GLY A 91 14.88 15.67 -7.66
CA GLY A 91 14.62 15.65 -6.22
C GLY A 91 13.14 15.68 -5.83
N ALA A 92 12.23 15.51 -6.79
CA ALA A 92 10.82 15.22 -6.52
C ALA A 92 10.64 13.76 -6.07
N THR A 93 9.48 13.43 -5.49
CA THR A 93 9.14 12.06 -5.11
C THR A 93 7.76 11.66 -5.60
N VAL A 94 7.56 10.36 -5.82
CA VAL A 94 6.26 9.78 -6.12
C VAL A 94 6.00 8.65 -5.15
N HIS A 95 4.81 8.66 -4.55
CA HIS A 95 4.31 7.62 -3.67
C HIS A 95 3.22 6.82 -4.36
N TYR A 96 3.26 5.50 -4.27
CA TYR A 96 2.20 4.62 -4.77
C TYR A 96 1.40 4.04 -3.61
N ALA A 97 0.18 4.53 -3.38
CA ALA A 97 -0.60 4.22 -2.18
C ALA A 97 -1.47 2.96 -2.32
N ALA A 98 -2.08 2.75 -3.48
CA ALA A 98 -3.05 1.67 -3.68
C ALA A 98 -3.26 1.39 -5.17
N ALA A 99 -3.44 0.12 -5.54
CA ALA A 99 -4.07 -0.24 -6.82
C ALA A 99 -5.54 -0.61 -6.62
N HIS A 100 -6.32 -0.34 -7.65
CA HIS A 100 -7.70 -0.78 -7.80
C HIS A 100 -7.83 -1.55 -9.10
N ALA A 101 -8.87 -2.39 -9.19
CA ALA A 101 -9.20 -3.09 -10.43
C ALA A 101 -10.72 -3.10 -10.66
N ASP A 102 -11.11 -3.12 -11.93
CA ASP A 102 -12.50 -3.24 -12.38
C ASP A 102 -12.81 -4.58 -13.06
N GLY A 103 -11.95 -5.58 -12.80
CA GLY A 103 -11.97 -6.90 -13.41
C GLY A 103 -11.14 -7.01 -14.69
N THR A 104 -10.95 -5.91 -15.42
CA THR A 104 -10.19 -5.92 -16.70
C THR A 104 -8.97 -5.03 -16.69
N HIS A 105 -9.05 -3.90 -16.00
CA HIS A 105 -8.02 -2.88 -15.95
C HIS A 105 -7.62 -2.57 -14.53
N ARG A 106 -6.41 -2.03 -14.39
CA ARG A 106 -5.93 -1.47 -13.13
C ARG A 106 -5.88 0.04 -13.16
N THR A 107 -6.16 0.63 -12.01
CA THR A 107 -5.79 2.01 -11.71
C THR A 107 -4.88 2.06 -10.48
N ALA A 108 -4.13 3.15 -10.34
CA ALA A 108 -3.25 3.35 -9.20
C ALA A 108 -3.44 4.74 -8.60
N ASP A 109 -3.42 4.83 -7.27
CA ASP A 109 -3.37 6.09 -6.56
C ASP A 109 -1.91 6.50 -6.36
N LEU A 110 -1.50 7.58 -7.02
CA LEU A 110 -0.19 8.19 -6.89
C LEU A 110 -0.28 9.51 -6.14
N THR A 111 0.69 9.77 -5.28
CA THR A 111 0.92 11.11 -4.70
C THR A 111 2.26 11.62 -5.16
N ALA A 112 2.26 12.74 -5.89
CA ALA A 112 3.46 13.34 -6.44
C ALA A 112 3.86 14.58 -5.63
N THR A 113 5.06 14.60 -5.08
CA THR A 113 5.58 15.72 -4.28
C THR A 113 6.71 16.41 -5.03
N GLY A 114 6.57 17.72 -5.25
CA GLY A 114 7.57 18.53 -5.94
C GLY A 114 8.84 18.76 -5.10
N THR A 115 9.82 19.40 -5.72
CA THR A 115 11.07 19.83 -5.07
C THR A 115 10.79 20.85 -3.97
N GLY A 116 11.16 20.53 -2.72
CA GLY A 116 11.01 21.42 -1.57
C GLY A 116 10.04 20.96 -0.48
N GLY A 117 9.48 19.75 -0.57
CA GLY A 117 8.79 19.11 0.55
C GLY A 117 7.37 19.62 0.86
N GLY A 118 6.64 20.09 -0.15
CA GLY A 118 5.24 20.52 -0.01
C GLY A 118 4.22 19.37 0.10
N SER A 119 2.93 19.70 0.25
CA SER A 119 1.85 18.71 0.16
C SER A 119 1.80 18.14 -1.26
N GLY A 120 1.95 16.81 -1.38
CA GLY A 120 1.90 16.13 -2.66
C GLY A 120 0.52 16.20 -3.31
N VAL A 121 0.48 16.14 -4.64
CA VAL A 121 -0.76 16.07 -5.43
C VAL A 121 -1.15 14.60 -5.58
N ARG A 122 -2.27 14.22 -4.96
CA ARG A 122 -2.85 12.89 -5.11
C ARG A 122 -3.68 12.81 -6.39
N GLN A 123 -3.51 11.74 -7.15
CA GLN A 123 -4.27 11.46 -8.37
C GLN A 123 -4.40 9.96 -8.60
N THR A 124 -5.51 9.55 -9.18
CA THR A 124 -5.71 8.19 -9.69
C THR A 124 -5.30 8.15 -11.15
N VAL A 125 -4.44 7.19 -11.52
CA VAL A 125 -3.87 7.07 -12.86
C VAL A 125 -4.19 5.73 -13.51
N ARG A 126 -4.14 5.72 -14.84
CA ARG A 126 -4.26 4.53 -15.69
C ARG A 126 -2.99 4.29 -16.50
N THR A 127 -2.84 3.10 -17.06
CA THR A 127 -1.80 2.83 -18.05
C THR A 127 -1.88 3.79 -19.23
N ALA A 128 -0.73 4.14 -19.81
CA ALA A 128 -0.51 5.16 -20.84
C ALA A 128 -0.87 6.60 -20.46
N GLN A 129 -1.38 6.86 -19.26
CA GLN A 129 -1.64 8.22 -18.79
C GLN A 129 -0.33 8.98 -18.56
N ARG A 130 -0.32 10.27 -18.90
CA ARG A 130 0.78 11.19 -18.56
C ARG A 130 0.57 11.79 -17.18
N VAL A 131 1.67 11.92 -16.44
CA VAL A 131 1.71 12.45 -15.08
C VAL A 131 2.86 13.44 -14.99
N ALA A 132 2.55 14.69 -14.65
CA ALA A 132 3.56 15.72 -14.43
C ALA A 132 4.04 15.67 -12.98
N VAL A 133 5.34 15.51 -12.76
CA VAL A 133 5.96 15.52 -11.43
C VAL A 133 7.28 16.28 -11.47
N GLY A 134 7.45 17.27 -10.59
CA GLY A 134 8.70 18.03 -10.49
C GLY A 134 9.10 18.74 -11.79
N GLY A 135 8.13 19.11 -12.64
CA GLY A 135 8.39 19.76 -13.94
C GLY A 135 8.73 18.80 -15.09
N HIS A 136 8.69 17.49 -14.86
CA HIS A 136 8.88 16.47 -15.88
C HIS A 136 7.59 15.71 -16.17
N ASP A 137 7.38 15.35 -17.44
CA ASP A 137 6.28 14.50 -17.87
C ASP A 137 6.70 13.02 -17.84
N TYR A 138 5.97 12.24 -17.05
CA TYR A 138 6.10 10.80 -16.98
C TYR A 138 4.91 10.13 -17.66
N THR A 139 5.11 8.93 -18.20
CA THR A 139 4.04 8.06 -18.71
C THR A 139 3.95 6.82 -17.82
N VAL A 140 2.74 6.45 -17.43
CA VAL A 140 2.48 5.21 -16.69
C VAL A 140 2.55 4.04 -17.67
N ALA A 141 3.62 3.25 -17.63
CA ALA A 141 3.84 2.15 -18.57
C ALA A 141 3.16 0.84 -18.12
N GLN A 142 3.12 0.60 -16.81
CA GLN A 142 2.51 -0.58 -16.20
C GLN A 142 1.97 -0.26 -14.81
N ILE A 143 0.87 -0.89 -14.43
CA ILE A 143 0.34 -0.90 -13.06
C ILE A 143 0.17 -2.35 -12.64
N CYS A 144 0.73 -2.76 -11.52
CA CYS A 144 0.53 -4.05 -10.89
C CYS A 144 -0.07 -3.87 -9.47
N THR A 145 -0.45 -4.96 -8.80
CA THR A 145 -0.79 -4.93 -7.36
C THR A 145 0.35 -4.39 -6.47
N TYR A 146 1.59 -4.63 -6.87
CA TYR A 146 2.79 -4.39 -6.06
C TYR A 146 3.67 -3.25 -6.56
N ARG A 147 3.43 -2.74 -7.78
CA ARG A 147 4.24 -1.65 -8.38
C ARG A 147 3.47 -0.80 -9.38
N VAL A 148 3.96 0.40 -9.62
CA VAL A 148 3.69 1.21 -10.81
C VAL A 148 5.00 1.46 -11.53
N VAL A 149 5.02 1.34 -12.87
CA VAL A 149 6.21 1.63 -13.67
C VAL A 149 6.01 2.94 -14.44
N LEU A 150 6.88 3.91 -14.19
CA LEU A 150 6.90 5.21 -14.87
C LEU A 150 8.05 5.28 -15.88
N THR A 151 7.82 5.92 -17.02
CA THR A 151 8.86 6.27 -17.98
C THR A 151 8.83 7.75 -18.30
N ALA A 152 9.96 8.30 -18.74
CA ALA A 152 10.03 9.67 -19.23
C ALA A 152 11.00 9.75 -20.41
N PRO A 153 10.71 10.55 -21.45
CA PRO A 153 11.61 10.74 -22.58
C PRO A 153 13.00 11.21 -22.13
N GLY A 154 14.05 10.54 -22.60
CA GLY A 154 15.44 10.91 -22.28
C GLY A 154 15.90 10.58 -20.86
N LEU A 155 15.05 10.01 -20.01
CA LEU A 155 15.41 9.52 -18.68
C LEU A 155 15.52 7.99 -18.71
N THR A 156 16.63 7.49 -18.18
CA THR A 156 16.84 6.06 -17.96
C THR A 156 16.86 5.84 -16.46
N PHE A 157 16.00 4.95 -15.98
CA PHE A 157 16.01 4.56 -14.59
C PHE A 157 16.77 3.25 -14.45
N PRO A 158 17.60 3.11 -13.40
CA PRO A 158 18.00 1.79 -12.96
C PRO A 158 16.73 0.93 -12.81
N ALA A 159 16.72 -0.27 -13.41
CA ALA A 159 15.62 -1.22 -13.26
C ALA A 159 15.49 -1.70 -11.80
N ASP A 160 16.54 -1.48 -11.04
CA ASP A 160 16.69 -1.71 -9.62
C ASP A 160 16.27 -0.47 -8.82
N GLN A 161 14.95 -0.25 -8.68
CA GLN A 161 14.46 0.44 -7.49
C GLN A 161 14.48 -0.58 -6.34
N GLY A 162 15.21 -0.24 -5.27
CA GLY A 162 15.89 -1.22 -4.41
C GLY A 162 17.33 -1.51 -4.84
N GLY A 163 17.96 -0.72 -5.72
CA GLY A 163 19.34 -0.91 -6.21
C GLY A 163 20.46 -0.81 -5.19
N THR A 164 20.17 -0.37 -3.98
CA THR A 164 21.04 -0.56 -2.80
C THR A 164 20.87 -1.95 -2.18
N MET A 165 19.71 -2.57 -2.33
CA MET A 165 19.49 -3.98 -1.98
C MET A 165 20.16 -4.85 -3.03
N THR A 166 21.39 -5.26 -2.74
CA THR A 166 22.18 -6.13 -3.61
C THR A 166 21.37 -7.35 -4.05
N THR A 167 21.53 -7.80 -5.30
CA THR A 167 20.91 -9.04 -5.81
C THR A 167 21.34 -10.30 -5.04
N GLN A 168 22.34 -10.19 -4.18
CA GLN A 168 22.81 -11.24 -3.27
C GLN A 168 21.88 -11.47 -2.07
N TRP A 169 21.00 -10.51 -1.76
CA TRP A 169 20.00 -10.62 -0.70
C TRP A 169 18.59 -10.72 -1.33
N PRO A 170 17.69 -11.54 -0.75
CA PRO A 170 17.90 -12.50 0.33
C PRO A 170 18.67 -13.75 -0.10
N THR A 171 19.33 -14.40 0.86
CA THR A 171 19.89 -15.74 0.66
C THR A 171 18.73 -16.73 0.52
N THR A 172 18.69 -17.49 -0.58
CA THR A 172 17.65 -18.49 -0.82
C THR A 172 18.19 -19.90 -0.65
N HIS A 173 17.33 -20.81 -0.20
CA HIS A 173 17.55 -22.26 -0.30
C HIS A 173 16.62 -22.82 -1.38
N ASP A 174 17.20 -23.36 -2.45
CA ASP A 174 16.46 -23.88 -3.63
C ASP A 174 15.47 -22.87 -4.23
N GLY A 175 15.88 -21.60 -4.34
CA GLY A 175 15.04 -20.51 -4.86
C GLY A 175 13.92 -20.07 -3.92
N ARG A 176 13.88 -20.60 -2.69
CA ARG A 176 12.92 -20.22 -1.65
C ARG A 176 13.55 -19.35 -0.59
N TRP A 177 12.76 -18.40 -0.10
CA TRP A 177 13.10 -17.52 1.00
C TRP A 177 12.01 -17.60 2.06
N ARG A 178 12.38 -17.87 3.31
CA ARG A 178 11.43 -17.91 4.42
C ARG A 178 11.59 -16.68 5.27
N LEU A 179 10.49 -15.95 5.47
CA LEU A 179 10.41 -14.89 6.46
C LEU A 179 9.62 -15.39 7.67
N LEU A 180 10.17 -15.16 8.86
CA LEU A 180 9.53 -15.47 10.13
C LEU A 180 8.80 -14.25 10.67
N TRP A 181 7.68 -14.46 11.35
CA TRP A 181 6.88 -13.40 11.96
C TRP A 181 7.68 -12.64 13.03
N HIS A 182 7.72 -11.31 12.94
CA HIS A 182 8.50 -10.39 13.79
C HIS A 182 10.01 -10.64 13.88
N LEU A 183 10.57 -11.52 13.04
CA LEU A 183 12.02 -11.69 12.94
C LEU A 183 12.47 -11.13 11.59
N PRO A 184 13.08 -9.93 11.56
CA PRO A 184 13.59 -9.37 10.33
C PRO A 184 14.69 -10.24 9.74
N ASP A 185 14.60 -10.50 8.45
CA ASP A 185 15.74 -10.98 7.67
C ASP A 185 16.55 -9.76 7.24
N HIS A 186 17.77 -9.63 7.75
CA HIS A 186 18.62 -8.47 7.51
C HIS A 186 19.53 -8.70 6.30
N GLY A 187 19.50 -7.75 5.37
CA GLY A 187 20.44 -7.64 4.28
C GLY A 187 21.59 -6.67 4.59
N PRO A 188 22.50 -6.47 3.64
CA PRO A 188 23.52 -5.42 3.73
C PRO A 188 22.87 -4.03 3.79
N ASP A 189 23.64 -3.00 4.16
CA ASP A 189 23.23 -1.59 4.03
C ASP A 189 21.91 -1.21 4.74
N GLN A 190 21.64 -1.82 5.90
CA GLN A 190 20.40 -1.61 6.70
C GLN A 190 19.12 -2.06 5.98
N ASN A 191 19.26 -2.94 5.00
CA ASN A 191 18.14 -3.55 4.32
C ASN A 191 17.50 -4.61 5.21
N SER A 192 16.17 -4.73 5.16
CA SER A 192 15.49 -5.86 5.80
C SER A 192 14.12 -6.11 5.21
N ALA A 193 13.64 -7.35 5.37
CA ALA A 193 12.23 -7.68 5.22
C ALA A 193 11.73 -8.39 6.46
N VAL A 194 10.50 -8.08 6.87
CA VAL A 194 9.88 -8.67 8.05
C VAL A 194 8.40 -8.89 7.81
N VAL A 195 7.90 -10.05 8.25
CA VAL A 195 6.46 -10.28 8.33
C VAL A 195 5.96 -9.60 9.59
N THR A 196 5.13 -8.57 9.43
CA THR A 196 4.63 -7.75 10.55
C THR A 196 3.28 -8.23 11.06
N SER A 197 2.54 -9.00 10.26
CA SER A 197 1.29 -9.61 10.71
C SER A 197 1.00 -10.90 9.94
N ILE A 198 0.37 -11.84 10.63
CA ILE A 198 -0.30 -13.00 10.04
C ILE A 198 -1.67 -13.06 10.68
N LEU A 199 -2.73 -12.94 9.88
CA LEU A 199 -4.10 -12.89 10.37
C LEU A 199 -4.79 -14.26 10.24
N ASP A 200 -5.69 -14.52 11.18
CA ASP A 200 -6.54 -15.72 11.21
C ASP A 200 -7.64 -15.68 10.13
N GLY A 201 -8.16 -16.86 9.78
CA GLY A 201 -9.10 -17.06 8.67
C GLY A 201 -8.40 -17.52 7.40
N PRO A 202 -8.82 -17.07 6.19
CA PRO A 202 -7.98 -17.20 5.00
C PRO A 202 -6.65 -16.50 5.31
N PRO A 203 -5.50 -17.19 5.27
CA PRO A 203 -4.25 -16.59 5.72
C PRO A 203 -3.93 -15.32 4.94
N ARG A 204 -3.81 -14.20 5.66
CA ARG A 204 -3.39 -12.90 5.14
C ARG A 204 -2.15 -12.47 5.88
N ILE A 205 -1.18 -11.95 5.15
CA ILE A 205 0.08 -11.48 5.71
C ILE A 205 0.32 -10.02 5.37
N SER A 206 1.10 -9.36 6.23
CA SER A 206 1.74 -8.09 5.90
C SER A 206 3.25 -8.25 5.93
N ILE A 207 3.93 -7.75 4.91
CA ILE A 207 5.39 -7.74 4.80
C ILE A 207 5.84 -6.30 4.70
N ASN A 208 6.76 -5.89 5.57
CA ASN A 208 7.43 -4.60 5.47
C ASN A 208 8.86 -4.80 4.96
N VAL A 209 9.27 -3.96 4.02
CA VAL A 209 10.62 -3.94 3.45
C VAL A 209 11.24 -2.59 3.73
N VAL A 210 12.46 -2.59 4.26
CA VAL A 210 13.27 -1.41 4.54
C VAL A 210 14.45 -1.41 3.57
N ASP A 211 14.66 -0.28 2.90
CA ASP A 211 15.79 -0.04 1.97
C ASP A 211 16.63 1.13 2.48
N GLY A 212 17.89 0.88 2.86
CA GLY A 212 18.80 1.93 3.31
C GLY A 212 18.29 2.74 4.51
N GLY A 213 17.49 2.13 5.40
CA GLY A 213 16.83 2.81 6.53
C GLY A 213 15.57 3.60 6.17
N ARG A 214 15.05 3.48 4.94
CA ARG A 214 13.78 4.08 4.48
C ARG A 214 12.73 2.99 4.22
N SER A 215 11.46 3.36 4.18
CA SER A 215 10.39 2.45 3.77
C SER A 215 10.56 2.10 2.28
N GLY A 216 10.93 0.85 1.99
CA GLY A 216 11.17 0.36 0.64
C GLY A 216 9.92 -0.23 -0.02
N ALA A 217 9.05 -0.88 0.75
CA ALA A 217 7.71 -1.31 0.35
C ALA A 217 6.93 -1.80 1.58
N SER A 218 5.60 -1.64 1.57
CA SER A 218 4.74 -2.27 2.58
C SER A 218 3.59 -3.00 1.89
N TYR A 219 3.61 -4.33 1.99
CA TYR A 219 2.62 -5.23 1.43
C TYR A 219 1.60 -5.55 2.51
N VAL A 220 0.32 -5.29 2.24
CA VAL A 220 -0.78 -5.50 3.18
C VAL A 220 -1.84 -6.40 2.53
N ASP A 221 -2.40 -7.33 3.31
CA ASP A 221 -3.35 -8.34 2.80
C ASP A 221 -2.79 -9.12 1.59
N VAL A 222 -1.51 -9.49 1.69
CA VAL A 222 -0.92 -10.45 0.75
C VAL A 222 -1.32 -11.86 1.15
N ARG A 223 -1.54 -12.71 0.16
CA ARG A 223 -2.06 -14.08 0.32
C ARG A 223 -1.24 -15.05 -0.51
N GLN A 224 -1.37 -16.33 -0.20
CA GLN A 224 -0.77 -17.37 -1.02
C GLN A 224 -1.19 -17.21 -2.49
N GLY A 225 -0.20 -17.25 -3.39
CA GLY A 225 -0.35 -17.02 -4.83
C GLY A 225 -0.09 -15.59 -5.28
N ASP A 226 -0.15 -14.59 -4.39
CA ASP A 226 0.17 -13.20 -4.74
C ASP A 226 1.66 -13.05 -5.11
N THR A 227 2.00 -11.98 -5.83
CA THR A 227 3.38 -11.61 -6.16
C THR A 227 3.74 -10.32 -5.46
N VAL A 228 4.97 -10.25 -4.97
CA VAL A 228 5.60 -9.03 -4.42
C VAL A 228 6.94 -8.80 -5.10
N GLU A 229 7.41 -7.56 -5.09
CA GLU A 229 8.72 -7.19 -5.62
C GLU A 229 9.66 -6.78 -4.48
N ILE A 230 10.74 -7.51 -4.30
CA ILE A 230 11.69 -7.24 -3.21
C ILE A 230 13.09 -7.37 -3.78
N ALA A 231 13.90 -6.32 -3.58
CA ALA A 231 15.28 -6.22 -4.10
C ALA A 231 15.37 -6.48 -5.62
N GLY A 232 14.49 -5.83 -6.41
CA GLY A 232 14.45 -5.97 -7.88
C GLY A 232 14.10 -7.37 -8.40
N ARG A 233 13.54 -8.23 -7.55
CA ARG A 233 13.14 -9.61 -7.88
C ARG A 233 11.68 -9.83 -7.57
N LEU A 234 11.02 -10.63 -8.40
CA LEU A 234 9.64 -11.05 -8.20
C LEU A 234 9.59 -12.31 -7.35
N TRP A 235 8.73 -12.27 -6.34
CA TRP A 235 8.52 -13.35 -5.40
C TRP A 235 7.06 -13.70 -5.34
N LYS A 236 6.74 -14.99 -5.49
CA LYS A 236 5.41 -15.52 -5.23
C LYS A 236 5.29 -15.89 -3.76
N ILE A 237 4.18 -15.53 -3.13
CA ILE A 237 3.81 -16.05 -1.81
C ILE A 237 3.45 -17.53 -1.97
N ALA A 238 4.38 -18.43 -1.67
CA ALA A 238 4.27 -19.86 -1.94
C ALA A 238 3.49 -20.59 -0.85
N ALA A 239 3.73 -20.25 0.42
CA ALA A 239 3.02 -20.80 1.56
C ALA A 239 2.94 -19.78 2.71
N VAL A 240 1.87 -19.86 3.49
CA VAL A 240 1.68 -19.08 4.72
C VAL A 240 1.37 -20.05 5.85
N ASN A 241 2.07 -19.91 6.97
CA ASN A 241 1.83 -20.69 8.18
C ASN A 241 1.67 -19.73 9.36
N GLN A 242 0.59 -19.88 10.11
CA GLN A 242 0.28 -19.04 11.28
C GLN A 242 1.12 -19.41 12.50
N GLY A 243 1.75 -20.58 12.51
CA GLY A 243 2.44 -21.11 13.67
C GLY A 243 1.48 -21.44 14.81
N ALA A 244 2.03 -21.48 16.01
CA ALA A 244 1.32 -21.62 17.28
C ALA A 244 1.81 -20.50 18.20
N MET A 245 1.29 -19.30 17.97
CA MET A 245 1.75 -18.06 18.60
C MET A 245 0.83 -17.60 19.74
N ASN A 246 -0.28 -18.31 19.96
CA ASN A 246 -1.25 -18.08 21.04
C ASN A 246 -0.87 -18.82 22.35
N VAL A 247 0.35 -19.32 22.44
CA VAL A 247 0.93 -19.95 23.63
C VAL A 247 2.16 -19.13 24.08
N ASP A 248 2.60 -19.36 25.32
CA ASP A 248 3.81 -18.74 25.85
C ASP A 248 5.04 -19.03 24.97
N THR A 249 5.88 -18.03 24.71
CA THR A 249 7.04 -18.15 23.81
C THR A 249 8.12 -19.11 24.33
N SER A 250 8.12 -19.43 25.62
CA SER A 250 9.00 -20.45 26.23
C SER A 250 8.43 -21.86 26.17
N SER A 251 7.17 -22.02 25.74
CA SER A 251 6.51 -23.32 25.61
C SER A 251 7.10 -24.14 24.47
N SER A 252 7.20 -25.46 24.65
CA SER A 252 7.53 -26.40 23.56
C SER A 252 6.46 -26.43 22.46
N GLY A 253 5.26 -25.93 22.75
CA GLY A 253 4.19 -25.75 21.77
C GLY A 253 4.29 -24.46 20.97
N PHE A 254 5.22 -23.55 21.29
CA PHE A 254 5.39 -22.31 20.53
C PHE A 254 6.01 -22.61 19.16
N ALA A 255 5.38 -22.10 18.12
CA ALA A 255 5.94 -22.12 16.77
C ALA A 255 5.72 -20.75 16.13
N PRO A 256 6.77 -20.05 15.66
CA PRO A 256 6.59 -18.80 14.96
C PRO A 256 5.87 -19.05 13.64
N GLY A 257 4.94 -18.18 13.30
CA GLY A 257 4.38 -18.13 11.97
C GLY A 257 5.44 -17.71 10.95
N TYR A 258 5.21 -18.08 9.69
CA TYR A 258 6.14 -17.80 8.60
C TYR A 258 5.43 -17.65 7.26
N VAL A 259 6.13 -17.04 6.31
CA VAL A 259 5.79 -17.07 4.89
C VAL A 259 6.97 -17.62 4.10
N ASP A 260 6.68 -18.51 3.17
CA ASP A 260 7.62 -18.95 2.15
C ASP A 260 7.39 -18.15 0.88
N LEU A 261 8.46 -17.56 0.35
CA LEU A 261 8.50 -16.87 -0.92
C LEU A 261 9.27 -17.73 -1.92
N GLU A 262 8.73 -17.86 -3.13
CA GLU A 262 9.36 -18.54 -4.26
C GLU A 262 9.82 -17.52 -5.30
N LEU A 263 11.08 -17.59 -5.70
CA LEU A 263 11.63 -16.70 -6.71
C LEU A 263 11.00 -16.97 -8.09
N LEU A 264 10.43 -15.94 -8.70
CA LEU A 264 9.94 -15.99 -10.08
C LEU A 264 10.97 -15.50 -11.10
N GLY A 265 11.88 -14.61 -10.69
CA GLY A 265 12.91 -14.03 -11.56
C GLY A 265 13.17 -12.56 -11.25
N PRO A 266 13.88 -11.85 -12.16
CA PRO A 266 13.99 -10.40 -12.09
C PRO A 266 12.64 -9.70 -12.32
N ALA A 267 12.52 -8.47 -11.81
CA ALA A 267 11.34 -7.61 -11.93
C ALA A 267 11.07 -7.06 -13.35
#